data_AF-A0A5C3P1D7-F1
#
_entry.id   AF-A0A5C3P1D7-F1
#
_cell.length_a   1.000
_cell.length_b   1.000
_cell.length_c   1.000
_cell.angle_alpha   90.00
_cell.angle_beta   90.00
_cell.angle_gamma   90.00
#
_symmetry.space_group_name_H-M   'P 1'
#
loop_
_entity.id
_entity.type
_entity.pdbx_description
1 polymer ?
#
loop_
_entity_poly.entity_id
_entity_poly.type
_entity_poly.pdbx_seq_one_letter_code
_entity_poly.pdbx_strand_id
1 'polypeptide(L)'
;MNEHQAQSPKEQHSVFQEMTASTPDPRTHERRMTIGLPTAAFTATSLLHAVKRDETIWTTSTFAQDVESIGYVILYSLYKHAVEDSQVSDDLRAELSKEFTGFFSAANITGLLTNRALRFRHDAEESMQYLIAYLDNDTALVLCAAATFNFLSNLNQVKKPRNDSLDPILRMVEQELPTPRGMPFVEAYPLWIEILREAALELPRAQGSAS
;
A
#
# COMPACT_ATOMS: atom_id res chain seq x y z
N MET A 1 52.03 -23.54 -10.06
CA MET A 1 51.18 -22.64 -10.87
C MET A 1 49.75 -23.02 -10.56
N ASN A 2 49.09 -22.29 -9.66
CA ASN A 2 47.67 -22.46 -9.36
C ASN A 2 46.97 -21.19 -9.82
N GLU A 3 46.14 -21.32 -10.86
CA GLU A 3 45.29 -20.24 -11.34
C GLU A 3 44.14 -20.02 -10.34
N HIS A 4 44.04 -18.78 -9.87
CA HIS A 4 42.92 -18.31 -9.08
C HIS A 4 41.66 -18.21 -9.95
N GLN A 5 40.68 -19.07 -9.70
CA GLN A 5 39.31 -18.82 -10.13
C GLN A 5 38.74 -17.66 -9.30
N ALA A 6 38.50 -16.54 -9.97
CA ALA A 6 37.74 -15.43 -9.46
C ALA A 6 36.30 -15.89 -9.17
N GLN A 7 35.89 -15.80 -7.91
CA GLN A 7 34.49 -15.97 -7.52
C GLN A 7 33.70 -14.73 -7.96
N SER A 8 32.72 -14.96 -8.83
CA SER A 8 31.70 -13.98 -9.24
C SER A 8 30.91 -13.52 -8.00
N PRO A 9 30.61 -12.22 -7.83
CA PRO A 9 29.80 -11.76 -6.72
C PRO A 9 28.37 -12.30 -6.86
N LYS A 10 27.87 -12.88 -5.76
CA LYS A 10 26.48 -13.34 -5.59
C LYS A 10 25.51 -12.26 -6.06
N GLU A 11 24.72 -12.60 -7.06
CA GLU A 11 23.52 -11.86 -7.44
C GLU A 11 22.65 -11.65 -6.19
N GLN A 12 22.39 -10.39 -5.85
CA GLN A 12 21.39 -10.04 -4.87
C GLN A 12 20.04 -10.50 -5.40
N HIS A 13 19.52 -11.58 -4.82
CA HIS A 13 18.16 -12.05 -5.07
C HIS A 13 17.18 -10.93 -4.68
N SER A 14 16.70 -10.19 -5.67
CA SER A 14 15.59 -9.25 -5.49
C SER A 14 14.38 -10.04 -4.97
N VAL A 15 13.83 -9.61 -3.83
CA VAL A 15 12.59 -10.14 -3.25
C VAL A 15 11.40 -9.98 -4.22
N PHE A 16 11.56 -9.16 -5.27
CA PHE A 16 10.56 -8.79 -6.26
C PHE A 16 10.72 -9.50 -7.60
N GLN A 17 11.03 -10.80 -7.61
CA GLN A 17 11.18 -11.56 -8.87
C GLN A 17 9.97 -11.32 -9.80
N GLU A 18 10.27 -10.92 -11.05
CA GLU A 18 9.39 -10.27 -12.03
C GLU A 18 7.96 -10.82 -12.08
N MET A 19 7.00 -9.97 -11.69
CA MET A 19 5.58 -10.13 -11.96
C MET A 19 5.30 -9.84 -13.44
N THR A 20 5.61 -10.80 -14.32
CA THR A 20 5.30 -10.68 -15.75
C THR A 20 3.79 -10.79 -15.98
N ALA A 21 3.20 -9.68 -16.45
CA ALA A 21 1.83 -9.67 -16.95
C ALA A 21 1.78 -10.36 -18.32
N SER A 22 0.97 -11.39 -18.46
CA SER A 22 0.68 -11.98 -19.77
C SER A 22 -0.12 -11.00 -20.63
N THR A 23 0.41 -10.66 -21.81
CA THR A 23 -0.25 -9.82 -22.81
C THR A 23 -1.49 -10.53 -23.36
N PRO A 24 -2.69 -9.93 -23.38
CA PRO A 24 -3.87 -10.58 -23.95
C PRO A 24 -3.83 -10.59 -25.48
N ASP A 25 -4.23 -11.72 -26.08
CA ASP A 25 -4.48 -11.87 -27.52
C ASP A 25 -5.67 -10.98 -27.95
N PRO A 26 -5.53 -10.12 -28.96
CA PRO A 26 -6.56 -9.18 -29.38
C PRO A 26 -7.78 -9.79 -30.11
N ARG A 27 -7.89 -11.12 -30.25
CA ARG A 27 -8.90 -11.76 -31.13
C ARG A 27 -10.13 -12.38 -30.44
N THR A 28 -10.32 -12.22 -29.15
CA THR A 28 -11.53 -12.71 -28.44
C THR A 28 -12.32 -11.54 -27.85
N HIS A 29 -13.52 -11.32 -28.38
CA HIS A 29 -14.49 -10.33 -27.89
C HIS A 29 -15.15 -10.71 -26.55
N GLU A 30 -14.67 -11.74 -25.86
CA GLU A 30 -15.08 -12.12 -24.50
C GLU A 30 -13.93 -11.87 -23.54
N ARG A 31 -13.85 -10.66 -22.98
CA ARG A 31 -12.85 -10.32 -21.97
C ARG A 31 -13.27 -10.92 -20.61
N ARG A 32 -13.06 -12.21 -20.41
CA ARG A 32 -12.87 -12.75 -19.05
C ARG A 32 -11.59 -12.09 -18.51
N MET A 33 -11.73 -11.12 -17.61
CA MET A 33 -10.58 -10.62 -16.85
C MET A 33 -10.19 -11.68 -15.82
N THR A 34 -9.23 -12.52 -16.16
CA THR A 34 -8.49 -13.27 -15.16
C THR A 34 -7.57 -12.28 -14.46
N ILE A 35 -7.92 -11.82 -13.25
CA ILE A 35 -7.05 -10.95 -12.47
C ILE A 35 -5.88 -11.79 -11.97
N GLY A 36 -4.71 -11.60 -12.59
CA GLY A 36 -3.47 -12.16 -12.08
C GLY A 36 -3.17 -11.63 -10.67
N LEU A 37 -2.53 -12.43 -9.84
CA LEU A 37 -2.15 -12.06 -8.47
C LEU A 37 -1.37 -10.72 -8.36
N PRO A 38 -0.49 -10.35 -9.33
CA PRO A 38 0.12 -9.03 -9.37
C PRO A 38 -0.89 -7.88 -9.48
N THR A 39 -1.90 -8.04 -10.31
CA THR A 39 -2.98 -7.06 -10.48
C THR A 39 -3.90 -7.05 -9.25
N ALA A 40 -4.05 -8.18 -8.56
CA ALA A 40 -4.84 -8.28 -7.33
C ALA A 40 -4.30 -7.37 -6.21
N ALA A 41 -2.97 -7.15 -6.15
CA ALA A 41 -2.33 -6.28 -5.16
C ALA A 41 -2.81 -4.82 -5.21
N PHE A 42 -3.32 -4.36 -6.36
CA PHE A 42 -3.88 -3.02 -6.54
C PHE A 42 -5.39 -3.02 -6.75
N THR A 43 -6.01 -4.20 -6.82
CA THR A 43 -7.44 -4.31 -7.09
C THR A 43 -8.23 -3.90 -5.85
N ALA A 44 -9.26 -3.07 -6.06
CA ALA A 44 -10.23 -2.67 -5.04
C ALA A 44 -10.86 -3.88 -4.34
N THR A 45 -11.11 -3.80 -3.04
CA THR A 45 -11.61 -4.91 -2.22
C THR A 45 -12.96 -5.44 -2.73
N SER A 46 -13.85 -4.57 -3.20
CA SER A 46 -15.14 -4.99 -3.77
C SER A 46 -14.98 -5.89 -5.01
N LEU A 47 -14.01 -5.58 -5.89
CA LEU A 47 -13.70 -6.38 -7.07
C LEU A 47 -13.07 -7.72 -6.68
N LEU A 48 -12.16 -7.72 -5.70
CA LEU A 48 -11.58 -8.96 -5.15
C LEU A 48 -12.65 -9.89 -4.56
N HIS A 49 -13.65 -9.33 -3.88
CA HIS A 49 -14.79 -10.11 -3.38
C HIS A 49 -15.66 -10.69 -4.50
N ALA A 50 -15.90 -9.94 -5.57
CA ALA A 50 -16.63 -10.44 -6.73
C ALA A 50 -15.85 -11.59 -7.40
N VAL A 51 -14.51 -11.48 -7.54
CA VAL A 51 -13.69 -12.56 -8.12
C VAL A 51 -13.74 -13.80 -7.24
N LYS A 52 -13.67 -13.63 -5.91
CA LYS A 52 -13.75 -14.73 -4.94
C LYS A 52 -15.06 -15.53 -5.05
N ARG A 53 -16.16 -14.90 -5.47
CA ARG A 53 -17.49 -15.55 -5.57
C ARG A 53 -17.73 -16.21 -6.93
N ASP A 54 -16.74 -16.23 -7.82
CA ASP A 54 -16.90 -16.65 -9.21
C ASP A 54 -18.04 -15.92 -9.95
N GLU A 55 -18.40 -14.73 -9.48
CA GLU A 55 -19.38 -13.89 -10.17
C GLU A 55 -18.77 -13.52 -11.52
N THR A 56 -19.48 -13.75 -12.63
CA THR A 56 -18.98 -13.39 -13.95
C THR A 56 -18.95 -11.87 -14.04
N ILE A 57 -17.80 -11.28 -13.74
CA ILE A 57 -17.64 -9.86 -13.48
C ILE A 57 -17.75 -9.08 -14.79
N TRP A 58 -18.97 -8.67 -15.13
CA TRP A 58 -19.21 -7.47 -15.94
C TRP A 58 -19.32 -6.26 -15.00
N THR A 59 -18.39 -6.08 -14.06
CA THR A 59 -18.34 -4.81 -13.32
C THR A 59 -17.59 -3.83 -14.20
N THR A 60 -18.33 -2.93 -14.84
CA THR A 60 -17.76 -1.62 -15.18
C THR A 60 -17.11 -1.06 -13.92
N SER A 61 -15.81 -0.77 -13.97
CA SER A 61 -15.13 -0.17 -12.83
C SER A 61 -15.86 1.10 -12.43
N THR A 62 -16.02 1.29 -11.13
CA THR A 62 -16.59 2.51 -10.57
C THR A 62 -15.45 3.45 -10.17
N PHE A 63 -15.73 4.76 -10.17
CA PHE A 63 -14.77 5.75 -9.69
C PHE A 63 -14.23 5.43 -8.29
N ALA A 64 -15.08 4.91 -7.40
CA ALA A 64 -14.66 4.52 -6.05
C ALA A 64 -13.65 3.36 -6.06
N GLN A 65 -13.78 2.42 -6.99
CA GLN A 65 -12.82 1.32 -7.14
C GLN A 65 -11.49 1.84 -7.70
N ASP A 66 -11.51 2.74 -8.68
CA ASP A 66 -10.29 3.35 -9.23
C ASP A 66 -9.54 4.15 -8.14
N VAL A 67 -10.28 4.89 -7.31
CA VAL A 67 -9.74 5.63 -6.17
C VAL A 67 -9.14 4.71 -5.10
N GLU A 68 -9.82 3.62 -4.74
CA GLU A 68 -9.27 2.62 -3.81
C GLU A 68 -7.97 2.00 -4.36
N SER A 69 -7.95 1.69 -5.66
CA SER A 69 -6.76 1.21 -6.36
C SER A 69 -5.61 2.23 -6.31
N ILE A 70 -5.88 3.53 -6.48
CA ILE A 70 -4.87 4.59 -6.34
C ILE A 70 -4.30 4.62 -4.91
N GLY A 71 -5.15 4.47 -3.89
CA GLY A 71 -4.67 4.38 -2.50
C GLY A 71 -3.69 3.21 -2.29
N TYR A 72 -3.98 2.03 -2.85
CA TYR A 72 -3.04 0.91 -2.81
C TYR A 72 -1.74 1.20 -3.57
N VAL A 73 -1.80 1.89 -4.70
CA VAL A 73 -0.60 2.30 -5.46
C VAL A 73 0.28 3.24 -4.63
N ILE A 74 -0.31 4.24 -3.96
CA ILE A 74 0.44 5.17 -3.11
C ILE A 74 1.18 4.42 -1.99
N LEU A 75 0.48 3.58 -1.22
CA LEU A 75 1.13 2.80 -0.16
C LEU A 75 2.19 1.85 -0.70
N TYR A 76 1.91 1.19 -1.83
CA TYR A 76 2.88 0.30 -2.47
C TYR A 76 4.15 1.06 -2.86
N SER A 77 4.03 2.25 -3.45
CA SER A 77 5.18 3.07 -3.84
C SER A 77 6.03 3.46 -2.64
N LEU A 78 5.41 3.86 -1.53
CA LEU A 78 6.13 4.21 -0.30
C LEU A 78 6.86 3.01 0.29
N TYR A 79 6.18 1.87 0.43
CA TYR A 79 6.82 0.64 0.92
C TYR A 79 7.93 0.15 0.00
N LYS A 80 7.69 0.15 -1.31
CA LYS A 80 8.68 -0.31 -2.28
C LYS A 80 9.94 0.54 -2.19
N HIS A 81 9.78 1.86 -2.15
CA HIS A 81 10.90 2.77 -1.97
C HIS A 81 11.66 2.48 -0.66
N ALA A 82 10.96 2.31 0.46
CA ALA A 82 11.58 2.02 1.75
C ALA A 82 12.33 0.67 1.78
N VAL A 83 11.78 -0.37 1.15
CA VAL A 83 12.41 -1.71 1.09
C VAL A 83 13.63 -1.71 0.17
N GLU A 84 13.58 -0.97 -0.94
CA GLU A 84 14.64 -0.89 -1.94
C GLU A 84 15.72 0.15 -1.58
N ASP A 85 15.54 0.93 -0.50
CA ASP A 85 16.55 1.89 -0.06
C ASP A 85 17.82 1.16 0.43
N SER A 86 18.93 1.48 -0.22
CA SER A 86 20.28 1.01 0.10
C SER A 86 20.76 1.45 1.49
N GLN A 87 20.24 2.54 2.03
CA GLN A 87 20.65 3.10 3.32
C GLN A 87 19.93 2.44 4.52
N VAL A 88 18.87 1.68 4.26
CA VAL A 88 18.10 0.97 5.28
C VAL A 88 18.87 -0.27 5.75
N SER A 89 18.94 -0.47 7.07
CA SER A 89 19.56 -1.66 7.66
C SER A 89 18.79 -2.93 7.27
N ASP A 90 19.48 -4.07 7.20
CA ASP A 90 18.84 -5.33 6.83
C ASP A 90 17.71 -5.72 7.79
N ASP A 91 17.84 -5.40 9.08
CA ASP A 91 16.81 -5.64 10.09
C ASP A 91 15.55 -4.81 9.82
N LEU A 92 15.70 -3.51 9.57
CA LEU A 92 14.56 -2.63 9.25
C LEU A 92 13.94 -3.02 7.90
N ARG A 93 14.76 -3.38 6.90
CA ARG A 93 14.27 -3.87 5.59
C ARG A 93 13.43 -5.14 5.76
N ALA A 94 13.82 -6.05 6.64
CA ALA A 94 13.05 -7.27 6.93
C ALA A 94 11.70 -6.95 7.57
N GLU A 95 11.65 -6.01 8.51
CA GLU A 95 10.40 -5.57 9.14
C GLU A 95 9.47 -4.83 8.16
N LEU A 96 10.00 -3.91 7.35
CA LEU A 96 9.28 -3.26 6.25
C LEU A 96 8.72 -4.29 5.26
N SER A 97 9.49 -5.32 4.93
CA SER A 97 9.06 -6.40 4.04
C SER A 97 7.91 -7.21 4.63
N LYS A 98 7.86 -7.42 5.95
CA LYS A 98 6.74 -8.07 6.63
C LYS A 98 5.48 -7.21 6.59
N GLU A 99 5.60 -5.90 6.78
CA GLU A 99 4.48 -4.96 6.60
C GLU A 99 3.96 -4.98 5.17
N PHE A 100 4.84 -4.79 4.18
CA PHE A 100 4.53 -4.83 2.76
C PHE A 100 3.80 -6.12 2.36
N THR A 101 4.33 -7.27 2.78
CA THR A 101 3.72 -8.58 2.52
C THR A 101 2.30 -8.66 3.09
N GLY A 102 2.06 -8.04 4.25
CA GLY A 102 0.75 -7.98 4.88
C GLY A 102 -0.31 -7.20 4.09
N PHE A 103 0.07 -6.29 3.18
CA PHE A 103 -0.88 -5.55 2.35
C PHE A 103 -1.00 -6.10 0.92
N PHE A 104 0.11 -6.57 0.36
CA PHE A 104 0.25 -6.77 -1.09
C PHE A 104 0.54 -8.21 -1.52
N SER A 105 0.79 -9.13 -0.58
CA SER A 105 1.18 -10.50 -0.90
C SER A 105 0.34 -11.54 -0.17
N ALA A 106 -0.06 -12.57 -0.91
CA ALA A 106 -0.74 -13.76 -0.39
C ALA A 106 -0.71 -14.87 -1.44
N ALA A 107 -0.93 -16.13 -1.04
CA ALA A 107 -0.99 -17.26 -1.97
C ALA A 107 -2.21 -17.21 -2.93
N ASN A 108 -3.26 -16.48 -2.57
CA ASN A 108 -4.50 -16.33 -3.35
C ASN A 108 -5.30 -15.10 -2.89
N ILE A 109 -6.39 -14.77 -3.60
CA ILE A 109 -7.26 -13.62 -3.31
C ILE A 109 -7.85 -13.67 -1.89
N THR A 110 -8.23 -14.87 -1.40
CA THR A 110 -8.76 -15.00 -0.03
C THR A 110 -7.70 -14.66 1.01
N GLY A 111 -6.46 -15.11 0.82
CA GLY A 111 -5.34 -14.73 1.67
C GLY A 111 -5.06 -13.22 1.62
N LEU A 112 -5.13 -12.59 0.44
CA LEU A 112 -4.89 -11.16 0.28
C LEU A 112 -5.92 -10.33 1.03
N LEU A 113 -7.21 -10.65 0.85
CA LEU A 113 -8.31 -10.02 1.58
C LEU A 113 -8.17 -10.21 3.10
N THR A 114 -7.75 -11.40 3.54
CA THR A 114 -7.54 -11.69 4.96
C THR A 114 -6.38 -10.87 5.54
N ASN A 115 -5.25 -10.80 4.84
CA ASN A 115 -4.07 -10.06 5.27
C ASN A 115 -4.38 -8.55 5.38
N ARG A 116 -5.03 -7.97 4.36
CA ARG A 116 -5.50 -6.57 4.39
C ARG A 116 -6.47 -6.32 5.54
N ALA A 117 -7.45 -7.19 5.73
CA ALA A 117 -8.40 -7.05 6.83
C ALA A 117 -7.72 -7.10 8.20
N LEU A 118 -6.70 -7.96 8.38
CA LEU A 118 -5.92 -8.02 9.62
C LEU A 118 -5.15 -6.73 9.86
N ARG A 119 -4.51 -6.16 8.82
CA ARG A 119 -3.82 -4.86 8.94
C ARG A 119 -4.79 -3.76 9.32
N PHE A 120 -5.92 -3.63 8.63
CA PHE A 120 -6.91 -2.58 8.92
C PHE A 120 -7.62 -2.71 10.28
N ARG A 121 -7.43 -3.80 11.05
CA ARG A 121 -7.93 -3.88 12.45
C ARG A 121 -7.26 -2.88 13.37
N HIS A 122 -6.03 -2.50 13.06
CA HIS A 122 -5.22 -1.60 13.85
C HIS A 122 -5.25 -0.19 13.22
N ASP A 123 -4.69 0.82 13.89
CA ASP A 123 -4.47 2.14 13.28
C ASP A 123 -3.22 2.13 12.40
N ALA A 124 -2.93 3.28 11.78
CA ALA A 124 -1.74 3.45 10.95
C ALA A 124 -0.46 3.20 11.76
N GLU A 125 -0.41 3.65 13.02
CA GLU A 125 0.74 3.49 13.92
C GLU A 125 1.10 2.01 14.07
N GLU A 126 0.16 1.21 14.53
CA GLU A 126 0.39 -0.22 14.78
C GLU A 126 0.53 -1.02 13.47
N SER A 127 -0.13 -0.60 12.39
CA SER A 127 -0.16 -1.37 11.13
C SER A 127 1.05 -1.15 10.24
N MET A 128 1.64 0.05 10.34
CA MET A 128 2.69 0.56 9.46
C MET A 128 3.82 1.25 10.23
N GLN A 129 4.05 0.88 11.49
CA GLN A 129 5.05 1.50 12.38
C GLN A 129 6.43 1.61 11.72
N TYR A 130 6.86 0.61 10.96
CA TYR A 130 8.19 0.62 10.37
C TYR A 130 8.26 1.53 9.15
N LEU A 131 7.18 1.59 8.36
CA LEU A 131 7.09 2.57 7.28
C LEU A 131 7.06 4.00 7.84
N ILE A 132 6.26 4.26 8.87
CA ILE A 132 6.19 5.58 9.52
C ILE A 132 7.56 5.97 10.08
N ALA A 133 8.24 5.05 10.79
CA ALA A 133 9.57 5.30 11.32
C ALA A 133 10.62 5.56 10.21
N TYR A 134 10.53 4.88 9.07
CA TYR A 134 11.40 5.15 7.92
C TYR A 134 11.14 6.55 7.34
N LEU A 135 9.88 6.99 7.30
CA LEU A 135 9.47 8.28 6.75
C LEU A 135 9.58 9.44 7.73
N ASP A 136 9.99 9.23 8.98
CA ASP A 136 9.90 10.22 10.08
C ASP A 136 10.61 11.55 9.78
N ASN A 137 11.60 11.55 8.88
CA ASN A 137 12.28 12.78 8.43
C ASN A 137 11.54 13.57 7.34
N ASP A 138 10.42 13.05 6.82
CA ASP A 138 9.60 13.66 5.79
C ASP A 138 8.12 13.65 6.22
N THR A 139 7.73 14.72 6.91
CA THR A 139 6.37 14.90 7.44
C THR A 139 5.29 14.76 6.35
N ALA A 140 5.56 15.24 5.13
CA ALA A 140 4.62 15.13 4.03
C ALA A 140 4.38 13.66 3.63
N LEU A 141 5.44 12.85 3.59
CA LEU A 141 5.30 11.42 3.30
C LEU A 141 4.64 10.65 4.45
N VAL A 142 4.90 11.01 5.71
CA VAL A 142 4.19 10.44 6.88
C VAL A 142 2.69 10.74 6.80
N LEU A 143 2.32 12.00 6.56
CA LEU A 143 0.93 12.41 6.37
C LEU A 143 0.28 11.65 5.21
N CYS A 144 0.97 11.56 4.06
CA CYS A 144 0.50 10.82 2.90
C CYS A 144 0.24 9.34 3.21
N ALA A 145 1.16 8.67 3.91
CA ALA A 145 1.03 7.28 4.32
C ALA A 145 -0.16 7.08 5.27
N ALA A 146 -0.22 7.86 6.35
CA ALA A 146 -1.24 7.74 7.38
C ALA A 146 -2.65 8.05 6.83
N ALA A 147 -2.79 9.14 6.07
CA ALA A 147 -4.06 9.51 5.46
C ALA A 147 -4.56 8.45 4.47
N THR A 148 -3.66 7.91 3.64
CA THR A 148 -4.00 6.85 2.69
C THR A 148 -4.39 5.55 3.38
N PHE A 149 -3.68 5.15 4.44
CA PHE A 149 -4.08 3.99 5.24
C PHE A 149 -5.45 4.20 5.89
N ASN A 150 -5.71 5.36 6.48
CA ASN A 150 -6.99 5.65 7.12
C ASN A 150 -8.14 5.65 6.11
N PHE A 151 -7.93 6.23 4.93
CA PHE A 151 -8.88 6.19 3.83
C PHE A 151 -9.21 4.75 3.41
N LEU A 152 -8.18 3.93 3.15
CA LEU A 152 -8.37 2.53 2.77
C LEU A 152 -9.02 1.70 3.89
N SER A 153 -8.61 1.91 5.14
CA SER A 153 -9.19 1.25 6.32
C SER A 153 -10.67 1.60 6.47
N ASN A 154 -11.04 2.86 6.23
CA ASN A 154 -12.41 3.32 6.23
C ASN A 154 -13.26 2.62 5.16
N LEU A 155 -12.76 2.51 3.92
CA LEU A 155 -13.44 1.79 2.83
C LEU A 155 -13.62 0.30 3.14
N ASN A 156 -12.67 -0.29 3.86
CA ASN A 156 -12.67 -1.70 4.24
C ASN A 156 -13.47 -2.00 5.54
N GLN A 157 -14.06 -0.99 6.18
CA GLN A 157 -15.03 -1.06 7.29
C GLN A 157 -14.66 -1.99 8.46
N VAL A 158 -13.37 -2.14 8.79
CA VAL A 158 -12.95 -2.98 9.91
C VAL A 158 -13.12 -2.21 11.24
N LYS A 159 -14.07 -2.63 12.09
CA LYS A 159 -14.28 -2.04 13.43
C LYS A 159 -13.06 -2.24 14.34
N LYS A 160 -12.60 -1.18 14.99
CA LYS A 160 -11.48 -1.19 15.96
C LYS A 160 -11.98 -1.46 17.40
N PRO A 161 -11.21 -2.13 18.26
CA PRO A 161 -11.17 -1.79 19.68
C PRO A 161 -10.38 -0.49 19.89
N ARG A 162 -10.84 0.36 20.82
CA ARG A 162 -10.25 1.68 21.12
C ARG A 162 -8.89 1.51 21.83
N ASN A 163 -7.87 2.27 21.44
CA ASN A 163 -6.57 2.32 22.10
C ASN A 163 -6.19 3.79 22.34
N ASP A 164 -5.87 4.18 23.58
CA ASP A 164 -5.78 5.58 24.03
C ASP A 164 -4.34 6.16 23.99
N SER A 165 -3.42 5.49 23.29
CA SER A 165 -1.98 5.82 23.27
C SER A 165 -1.49 6.18 21.86
N LEU A 166 -1.95 7.30 21.30
CA LEU A 166 -1.53 7.78 19.98
C LEU A 166 -0.34 8.77 20.06
N ASP A 167 0.59 8.63 19.11
CA ASP A 167 1.69 9.55 18.82
C ASP A 167 1.22 11.01 18.52
N PRO A 168 1.98 12.07 18.87
CA PRO A 168 1.61 13.46 18.60
C PRO A 168 1.35 13.84 17.14
N ILE A 169 2.10 13.31 16.17
CA ILE A 169 1.91 13.61 14.74
C ILE A 169 0.64 12.93 14.23
N LEU A 170 0.40 11.69 14.66
CA LEU A 170 -0.83 10.97 14.34
C LEU A 170 -2.05 11.58 15.03
N ARG A 171 -1.86 12.17 16.23
CA ARG A 171 -2.89 13.00 16.87
C ARG A 171 -3.22 14.25 16.06
N MET A 172 -2.27 14.88 15.37
CA MET A 172 -2.61 16.00 14.49
C MET A 172 -3.51 15.54 13.34
N VAL A 173 -3.20 14.41 12.70
CA VAL A 173 -4.06 13.82 11.65
C VAL A 173 -5.46 13.50 12.19
N GLU A 174 -5.56 12.92 13.39
CA GLU A 174 -6.86 12.60 13.99
C GLU A 174 -7.63 13.82 14.53
N GLN A 175 -6.93 14.87 14.99
CA GLN A 175 -7.54 16.09 15.55
C GLN A 175 -7.96 17.08 14.48
N GLU A 176 -7.18 17.23 13.41
CA GLU A 176 -7.49 18.16 12.33
C GLU A 176 -8.62 17.62 11.45
N LEU A 177 -8.70 16.30 11.25
CA LEU A 177 -9.76 15.66 10.47
C LEU A 177 -10.15 14.30 11.06
N PRO A 178 -11.09 14.24 12.01
CA PRO A 178 -11.63 12.96 12.45
C PRO A 178 -12.36 12.33 11.27
N THR A 179 -11.76 11.35 10.60
CA THR A 179 -12.47 10.43 9.72
C THR A 179 -13.06 9.30 10.55
N PRO A 180 -14.31 9.38 11.03
CA PRO A 180 -14.98 8.24 11.63
C PRO A 180 -14.96 7.06 10.67
N ARG A 181 -14.47 5.89 11.12
CA ARG A 181 -14.51 4.64 10.33
C ARG A 181 -15.96 4.30 9.96
N GLY A 182 -16.19 3.94 8.70
CA GLY A 182 -17.51 3.73 8.12
C GLY A 182 -18.10 4.99 7.46
N MET A 183 -17.31 6.06 7.32
CA MET A 183 -17.69 7.24 6.56
C MET A 183 -17.99 6.85 5.10
N PRO A 184 -19.12 7.30 4.51
CA PRO A 184 -19.42 7.08 3.11
C PRO A 184 -18.30 7.58 2.19
N PHE A 185 -18.07 6.88 1.07
CA PHE A 185 -17.03 7.26 0.09
C PHE A 185 -17.10 8.74 -0.31
N VAL A 186 -18.32 9.26 -0.51
CA VAL A 186 -18.56 10.66 -0.92
C VAL A 186 -18.08 11.70 0.09
N GLU A 187 -17.92 11.31 1.35
CA GLU A 187 -17.38 12.16 2.42
C GLU A 187 -15.89 11.87 2.64
N ALA A 188 -15.48 10.59 2.60
CA ALA A 188 -14.10 10.19 2.87
C ALA A 188 -13.12 10.62 1.77
N TYR A 189 -13.55 10.58 0.50
CA TYR A 189 -12.68 10.90 -0.64
C TYR A 189 -12.22 12.38 -0.66
N PRO A 190 -13.11 13.38 -0.53
CA PRO A 190 -12.69 14.78 -0.46
C PRO A 190 -11.69 15.07 0.66
N LEU A 191 -11.92 14.51 1.85
CA LEU A 191 -11.03 14.69 3.01
C LEU A 191 -9.64 14.10 2.75
N TRP A 192 -9.59 12.87 2.21
CA TRP A 192 -8.32 12.24 1.84
C TRP A 192 -7.55 13.09 0.81
N ILE A 193 -8.23 13.59 -0.22
CA ILE A 193 -7.60 14.46 -1.22
C ILE A 193 -7.11 15.78 -0.63
N GLU A 194 -7.85 16.38 0.30
CA GLU A 194 -7.44 17.61 0.98
C GLU A 194 -6.14 17.40 1.77
N ILE A 195 -6.06 16.35 2.58
CA ILE A 195 -4.84 16.01 3.32
C ILE A 195 -3.67 15.74 2.38
N LEU A 196 -3.89 14.99 1.29
CA LEU A 196 -2.83 14.74 0.30
C LEU A 196 -2.35 16.03 -0.37
N ARG A 197 -3.23 17.01 -0.57
CA ARG A 197 -2.85 18.32 -1.11
C ARG A 197 -2.07 19.13 -0.09
N GLU A 198 -2.49 19.14 1.17
CA GLU A 198 -1.79 19.83 2.26
C GLU A 198 -0.38 19.26 2.43
N ALA A 199 -0.24 17.94 2.51
CA ALA A 199 1.05 17.26 2.54
C ALA A 199 1.93 17.64 1.33
N ALA A 200 1.36 17.72 0.13
CA ALA A 200 2.09 18.14 -1.06
C ALA A 200 2.51 19.64 -1.03
N LEU A 201 1.78 20.49 -0.31
CA LEU A 201 2.09 21.92 -0.14
C LEU A 201 3.12 22.16 0.96
N GLU A 202 3.18 21.27 1.96
CA GLU A 202 4.24 21.26 2.99
C GLU A 202 5.62 20.88 2.44
N LEU A 203 5.74 20.62 1.14
CA LEU A 203 7.02 20.52 0.42
C LEU A 203 7.53 21.90 -0.07
N PRO A 204 8.14 22.74 0.79
CA PRO A 204 9.20 23.63 0.34
C PRO A 204 10.49 23.28 1.07
N ARG A 205 11.23 22.24 0.62
CA ARG A 205 12.71 22.08 0.76
C ARG A 205 13.36 20.74 0.32
N ALA A 206 12.65 19.80 -0.29
CA ALA A 206 13.28 18.53 -0.75
C ALA A 206 13.80 18.53 -2.21
N GLN A 207 14.10 19.69 -2.80
CA GLN A 207 14.84 19.73 -4.08
C GLN A 207 16.35 19.78 -3.83
N GLY A 208 16.98 18.60 -3.97
CA GLY A 208 18.32 18.44 -4.50
C GLY A 208 19.50 18.86 -3.62
N SER A 209 20.00 17.91 -2.83
CA SER A 209 21.43 17.85 -2.52
C SER A 209 22.00 16.54 -3.07
N ALA A 210 22.14 16.49 -4.40
CA ALA A 210 23.20 15.68 -4.99
C ALA A 210 24.50 16.46 -4.78
N SER A 211 25.28 16.03 -3.79
CA SER A 211 26.68 16.42 -3.60
C SER A 211 27.58 15.30 -4.08
#